data_AF-A0A024HDH6-F1
#
_entry.id   AF-A0A024HDH6-F1
#
_cell.length_a   1.000
_cell.length_b   1.000
_cell.length_c   1.000
_cell.angle_alpha   90.00
_cell.angle_beta   90.00
_cell.angle_gamma   90.00
#
_symmetry.space_group_name_H-M   'P 1'
#
loop_
_entity.id
_entity.type
_entity.pdbx_description
1 polymer ?
#
loop_
_entity_poly.entity_id
_entity_poly.type
_entity_poly.pdbx_seq_one_letter_code
_entity_poly.pdbx_strand_id
1 'polypeptide(L)' 'MHTSTLHALPSCTPTRVFELRRAAQAMGVRYIPGKPRLNSTKAAPSTPFGGDAA' A
#
# COMPACT_ATOMS: atom_id res chain seq x y z
N MET A 1 11.34 -12.00 4.41
CA MET A 1 11.04 -11.83 2.98
C MET A 1 10.20 -10.56 2.82
N HIS A 2 10.79 -9.46 2.32
CA HIS A 2 10.03 -8.26 1.98
C HIS A 2 9.48 -8.41 0.56
N THR A 3 8.18 -8.19 0.37
CA THR A 3 7.55 -8.22 -0.95
C THR A 3 7.44 -6.79 -1.50
N SER A 4 8.16 -6.52 -2.58
CA SER A 4 8.10 -5.22 -3.27
C SER A 4 6.85 -5.16 -4.16
N THR A 5 6.15 -4.03 -4.11
CA THR A 5 4.94 -3.79 -4.91
C THR A 5 5.00 -2.42 -5.58
N LEU A 6 4.42 -2.31 -6.78
CA LEU A 6 4.29 -1.07 -7.53
C LEU A 6 2.83 -0.59 -7.53
N HIS A 7 2.61 0.71 -7.48
CA HIS A 7 1.28 1.31 -7.54
C HIS A 7 1.33 2.63 -8.30
N ALA A 8 0.24 2.97 -9.00
CA ALA A 8 0.08 4.28 -9.61
C ALA A 8 -0.53 5.28 -8.62
N LEU A 9 -0.14 6.54 -8.75
CA LEU A 9 -0.83 7.63 -8.07
C LEU A 9 -2.18 7.90 -8.76
N PRO A 10 -3.19 8.41 -8.04
CA PRO A 10 -4.48 8.76 -8.63
C PRO A 10 -4.38 9.79 -9.76
N SER A 11 -3.34 10.61 -9.76
CA SER A 11 -3.05 11.62 -10.79
C SER A 11 -2.34 11.06 -12.03
N CYS A 12 -1.98 9.76 -12.05
CA CYS A 12 -1.32 9.17 -13.20
C CYS A 12 -2.25 9.11 -14.42
N THR A 13 -1.70 9.45 -15.58
CA THR A 13 -2.40 9.25 -16.85
C THR A 13 -2.59 7.76 -17.16
N PRO A 14 -3.59 7.38 -17.97
CA PRO A 14 -3.79 5.98 -18.37
C PRO A 14 -2.53 5.34 -19.00
N THR A 15 -1.80 6.11 -19.82
CA THR A 15 -0.52 5.67 -20.41
C THR A 15 0.49 5.32 -19.33
N ARG A 16 0.63 6.16 -18.29
CA ARG A 16 1.56 5.91 -17.19
C ARG A 16 1.18 4.67 -16.39
N VAL A 17 -0.12 4.41 -16.21
CA VAL A 17 -0.60 3.17 -15.57
C VAL A 17 -0.20 1.94 -16.36
N PHE A 18 -0.30 1.99 -17.69
CA PHE A 18 0.10 0.88 -18.56
C PHE A 18 1.61 0.61 -18.48
N GLU A 19 2.43 1.65 -18.51
CA GLU A 19 3.90 1.53 -18.34
C GLU A 19 4.27 0.89 -17.00
N LEU A 20 3.63 1.31 -15.91
CA LEU A 20 3.89 0.76 -14.58
C LEU A 20 3.51 -0.72 -14.49
N ARG A 21 2.40 -1.13 -15.11
CA ARG A 21 2.02 -2.56 -15.19
C ARG A 21 3.06 -3.37 -15.97
N ARG A 22 3.52 -2.85 -17.11
CA ARG A 22 4.54 -3.51 -17.93
C ARG A 22 5.88 -3.63 -17.18
N ALA A 23 6.30 -2.56 -16.50
CA ALA A 23 7.51 -2.58 -15.68
C ALA A 23 7.41 -3.59 -14.52
N ALA A 24 6.23 -3.68 -13.88
CA ALA A 24 6.00 -4.64 -12.81
C ALA A 24 6.17 -6.09 -13.31
N GLN A 25 5.61 -6.41 -14.48
CA GLN A 25 5.77 -7.72 -15.12
C GLN A 25 7.24 -8.01 -15.47
N ALA A 26 7.94 -7.05 -16.06
CA ALA A 26 9.36 -7.21 -16.45
C ALA A 26 10.27 -7.50 -15.24
N MET A 27 9.95 -6.93 -14.08
CA MET A 27 10.73 -7.09 -12.85
C MET A 27 10.19 -8.21 -11.93
N GLY A 28 9.13 -8.91 -12.33
CA GLY A 28 8.51 -9.96 -11.49
C GLY A 28 7.90 -9.44 -10.19
N VAL A 29 7.54 -8.16 -10.11
CA VAL A 29 6.91 -7.55 -8.93
C VAL A 29 5.41 -7.37 -9.12
N ARG A 30 4.66 -7.34 -8.01
CA ARG A 30 3.21 -7.21 -8.05
C ARG A 30 2.81 -5.74 -8.28
N TYR A 31 1.99 -5.49 -9.30
CA TYR A 31 1.31 -4.20 -9.48
C TYR A 31 -0.01 -4.18 -8.69
N ILE A 32 -0.24 -3.11 -7.92
CA ILE A 32 -1.47 -2.85 -7.17
C ILE A 32 -2.07 -1.54 -7.70
N PRO A 33 -3.33 -1.54 -8.19
CA PRO A 33 -3.94 -0.37 -8.85
C PRO A 33 -4.04 0.90 -8.00
N GLY A 34 -3.94 0.79 -6.68
CA GLY A 34 -3.92 1.90 -5.76
C GLY A 34 -3.47 1.44 -4.38
N LYS A 35 -2.95 2.37 -3.57
CA LYS A 35 -2.54 2.05 -2.20
C LYS A 35 -3.79 1.61 -1.41
N PRO A 36 -3.76 0.47 -0.70
CA PRO A 36 -4.83 0.12 0.21
C PRO A 36 -5.04 1.29 1.16
N ARG A 37 -6.25 1.84 1.21
CA ARG A 37 -6.59 2.78 2.28
C ARG A 37 -6.42 1.98 3.57
N LEU A 38 -5.67 2.50 4.53
CA LEU A 38 -5.69 1.96 5.87
C LEU A 38 -7.13 2.18 6.35
N ASN A 39 -7.98 1.18 6.19
CA ASN A 39 -9.25 1.17 6.91
C ASN A 39 -8.85 1.21 8.39
N SER A 40 -9.34 2.23 9.08
CA SER A 40 -9.11 2.47 10.51
C SER A 40 -9.79 1.41 11.39
N THR A 41 -9.69 0.13 11.01
CA THR A 41 -9.91 -1.05 11.84
C THR A 41 -8.58 -1.66 12.27
N LYS A 42 -7.48 -0.90 12.15
CA LYS A 42 -6.27 -1.19 12.91
C LYS A 42 -6.61 -0.95 14.38
N ALA A 43 -6.40 -1.97 15.21
CA ALA A 43 -6.51 -1.89 16.66
C ALA A 43 -5.94 -0.55 17.17
N ALA A 44 -6.65 0.04 18.13
CA ALA A 44 -6.25 1.28 18.79
C ALA A 44 -4.74 1.26 19.07
N PRO A 45 -4.02 2.38 18.92
CA PRO A 45 -2.62 2.44 19.30
C PRO A 45 -2.51 1.90 20.73
N SER A 46 -1.70 0.86 20.94
CA SER A 46 -1.41 0.37 22.28
C SER A 46 -0.92 1.57 23.08
N THR A 47 -1.65 1.96 24.13
CA THR A 47 -1.23 3.07 24.97
C THR A 47 0.15 2.70 25.51
N PRO A 48 1.20 3.53 25.32
CA PRO A 48 2.54 3.20 25.79
C PRO A 48 2.61 3.08 27.32
N PHE A 49 1.57 3.57 28.01
CA PHE A 49 1.31 3.38 29.41
C PHE A 49 -0.06 2.71 29.51
N GLY A 50 -0.12 1.43 29.90
CA GLY A 50 -1.37 0.70 30.09
C GLY A 50 -2.31 1.50 31.01
N GLY A 51 -3.45 1.92 30.47
CA GLY A 51 -4.46 2.68 31.21
C GLY A 51 -5.60 1.78 31.65
N ASP A 52 -5.29 0.75 32.44
CA ASP A 52 -6.26 0.10 33.32
C ASP A 52 -5.80 0.33 34.76
N ALA A 53 -6.22 1.47 35.32
CA ALA A 53 -6.24 1.68 36.75
C ALA A 53 -7.35 2.68 37.10
N ALA A 54 -8.46 2.10 37.58
CA ALA A 54 -9.61 2.68 38.26
C ALA A 54 -10.72 3.33 37.41
#